data_AF-A0A2V6H7F8-F1
#
_entry.id   AF-A0A2V6H7F8-F1
#
_cell.length_a   1.000
_cell.length_b   1.000
_cell.length_c   1.000
_cell.angle_alpha   90.00
_cell.angle_beta   90.00
_cell.angle_gamma   90.00
#
_symmetry.space_group_name_H-M   'P 1'
#
loop_
_entity.id
_entity.type
_entity.pdbx_description
1 polymer ?
#
loop_
_entity_poly.entity_id
_entity_poly.type
_entity_poly.pdbx_seq_one_letter_code
_entity_poly.pdbx_strand_id
1 'polypeptide(L)'
;MTADMDSRLAIDTAVLLLYFIVIIFIGLYMGRKEESLKDFALGGRAIPWWAVLASIIAAETSAATFFGTPGEGFHERNYTYL
;
A
#
# COMPACT_ATOMS: atom_id res chain seq x y z
N MET A 1 19.98 -17.21 20.28
CA MET A 1 19.30 -17.32 18.97
C MET A 1 17.84 -16.87 19.02
N THR A 2 17.10 -17.09 20.11
CA THR A 2 15.70 -16.65 20.27
C THR A 2 15.54 -15.14 20.52
N ALA A 3 16.33 -14.54 21.42
CA ALA A 3 16.19 -13.12 21.77
C ALA A 3 16.38 -12.14 20.58
N ASP A 4 17.22 -12.49 19.60
CA ASP A 4 17.39 -11.70 18.37
C ASP A 4 16.16 -11.81 17.45
N MET A 5 15.56 -13.00 17.36
CA MET A 5 14.35 -13.24 16.58
C MET A 5 13.13 -12.53 17.17
N ASP A 6 12.99 -12.57 18.49
CA ASP A 6 11.92 -11.87 19.21
C ASP A 6 12.02 -10.35 19.00
N SER A 7 13.24 -9.81 18.98
CA SER A 7 13.50 -8.39 18.74
C SER A 7 13.13 -7.96 17.32
N ARG A 8 13.45 -8.78 16.31
CA ARG A 8 13.05 -8.53 14.92
C ARG A 8 11.53 -8.56 14.74
N LEU A 9 10.87 -9.57 15.29
CA LEU A 9 9.41 -9.69 15.24
C LEU A 9 8.70 -8.52 15.93
N ALA A 10 9.26 -8.03 17.05
CA ALA A 10 8.73 -6.85 17.74
C ALA A 10 8.85 -5.59 16.87
N ILE A 11 9.98 -5.40 16.19
CA ILE A 11 10.19 -4.28 15.26
C ILE A 11 9.23 -4.38 14.07
N ASP A 12 9.15 -5.55 13.42
CA ASP A 12 8.26 -5.77 12.27
C ASP A 12 6.80 -5.50 12.63
N THR A 13 6.37 -5.98 13.80
CA THR A 13 5.02 -5.74 14.32
C THR A 13 4.78 -4.25 14.59
N ALA A 14 5.75 -3.55 15.19
CA ALA A 14 5.64 -2.13 15.45
C ALA A 14 5.51 -1.31 14.15
N VAL A 15 6.30 -1.64 13.12
CA VAL A 15 6.24 -1.01 11.79
C VAL A 15 4.88 -1.26 11.14
N LEU A 16 4.36 -2.49 11.21
CA LEU A 16 3.05 -2.85 10.66
C LEU A 16 1.91 -2.10 11.35
N LEU A 17 1.93 -2.02 12.69
CA LEU A 17 0.94 -1.26 13.45
C LEU A 17 0.99 0.24 13.13
N LEU A 18 2.20 0.80 13.04
CA LEU A 18 2.39 2.21 12.66
C LEU A 18 1.80 2.50 11.28
N TYR A 19 2.03 1.61 10.30
CA TYR A 19 1.46 1.72 8.96
C TYR A 19 -0.08 1.83 8.98
N PHE A 20 -0.76 0.94 9.72
CA PHE A 20 -2.22 0.99 9.84
C PHE A 20 -2.71 2.26 10.53
N ILE A 21 -2.04 2.67 11.62
CA ILE A 21 -2.39 3.90 12.35
C ILE A 21 -2.29 5.12 11.41
N VAL A 22 -1.21 5.22 10.63
CA VAL A 22 -1.01 6.33 9.70
C VAL A 22 -2.10 6.37 8.63
N ILE A 23 -2.43 5.23 8.02
CA ILE A 23 -3.47 5.17 6.98
C ILE A 23 -4.85 5.55 7.52
N ILE A 24 -5.23 4.99 8.67
CA ILE A 24 -6.50 5.31 9.32
C ILE A 24 -6.55 6.80 9.68
N PHE A 25 -5.48 7.32 10.26
CA PHE A 25 -5.37 8.73 10.63
C PHE A 25 -5.54 9.65 9.41
N ILE A 26 -4.88 9.35 8.28
CA ILE A 26 -5.02 10.11 7.03
C ILE A 26 -6.48 10.06 6.55
N GLY A 27 -7.10 8.88 6.52
CA GLY A 27 -8.49 8.72 6.10
C GLY A 27 -9.47 9.53 6.95
N LEU A 28 -9.31 9.48 8.28
CA LEU A 28 -10.12 10.26 9.22
C LEU A 28 -9.87 11.76 9.08
N TYR A 29 -8.62 12.18 8.85
CA TYR A 29 -8.28 13.60 8.72
C TYR A 29 -8.86 14.19 7.42
N MET A 30 -8.70 13.50 6.29
CA MET A 30 -9.28 13.93 5.00
C MET A 30 -10.81 13.95 5.05
N GLY A 31 -11.45 12.95 5.65
CA GLY A 31 -12.91 12.84 5.70
C GLY A 31 -13.62 13.95 6.49
N ARG A 32 -12.90 14.74 7.29
CA ARG A 32 -13.49 15.82 8.12
C ARG A 32 -13.84 17.09 7.37
N LYS A 33 -13.40 17.26 6.11
CA LYS A 33 -13.54 18.52 5.34
C LYS A 33 -14.50 18.41 4.15
N GLU A 34 -15.13 17.25 3.97
CA GLU A 34 -15.96 16.97 2.80
C GLU A 34 -17.43 17.23 3.11
N GLU A 35 -17.94 18.42 2.79
CA GLU A 35 -19.33 18.84 3.03
C GLU A 35 -20.29 18.44 1.89
N SER A 36 -19.77 18.07 0.72
CA SER A 36 -20.57 17.67 -0.45
C SER A 36 -20.00 16.44 -1.18
N LEU A 37 -20.89 15.58 -1.71
CA LEU A 37 -20.49 14.42 -2.54
C LEU A 37 -19.66 14.81 -3.77
N LYS A 38 -19.85 16.04 -4.27
CA LYS A 38 -19.13 16.57 -5.41
C LYS A 38 -17.66 16.86 -5.05
N ASP A 39 -17.40 17.37 -3.86
CA ASP A 39 -16.04 17.65 -3.40
C ASP A 39 -15.30 16.35 -3.08
N PHE A 40 -16.00 15.38 -2.48
CA PHE A 40 -15.47 14.04 -2.23
C PHE A 40 -15.14 13.29 -3.54
N ALA A 41 -16.01 13.36 -4.55
CA ALA A 41 -15.82 12.64 -5.81
C ALA A 41 -14.87 13.34 -6.80
N LEU A 42 -14.80 14.68 -6.80
CA LEU A 42 -13.94 15.44 -7.71
C LEU A 42 -12.64 15.93 -7.03
N GLY A 43 -12.45 15.69 -5.73
CA GLY A 43 -11.28 16.14 -4.96
C GLY A 43 -11.07 17.64 -5.04
N GLY A 44 -12.16 18.42 -5.05
CA GLY A 44 -12.13 19.87 -5.25
C GLY A 44 -11.48 20.35 -6.56
N ARG A 45 -11.25 19.45 -7.55
CA ARG A 45 -10.53 19.70 -8.81
C ARG A 45 -9.11 20.28 -8.66
N ALA A 46 -8.52 20.15 -7.48
CA ALA A 46 -7.20 20.71 -7.16
C ALA A 46 -6.11 19.63 -6.96
N ILE A 47 -6.45 18.36 -7.15
CA ILE A 47 -5.47 17.26 -7.03
C ILE A 47 -4.47 17.34 -8.19
N PRO A 48 -3.15 17.39 -7.91
CA PRO A 48 -2.15 17.43 -8.97
C PRO A 48 -2.12 16.09 -9.73
N TRP A 49 -1.87 16.16 -11.04
CA TRP A 49 -1.94 15.01 -11.95
C TRP A 49 -1.09 13.81 -11.51
N TRP A 50 0.08 14.04 -10.92
CA TRP A 50 0.95 12.96 -10.44
C TRP A 50 0.31 12.15 -9.30
N ALA A 51 -0.47 12.80 -8.43
CA ALA A 51 -1.17 12.14 -7.33
C ALA A 51 -2.32 11.29 -7.86
N VAL A 52 -2.98 11.75 -8.93
CA VAL A 52 -4.02 10.98 -9.63
C VAL A 52 -3.42 9.71 -10.25
N LEU A 53 -2.29 9.82 -10.95
CA LEU A 53 -1.62 8.65 -11.53
C LEU A 53 -1.14 7.65 -10.47
N ALA A 54 -0.57 8.13 -9.37
CA ALA A 54 -0.15 7.27 -8.26
C ALA A 54 -1.35 6.52 -7.64
N SER A 55 -2.50 7.19 -7.50
CA SER A 55 -3.75 6.58 -7.02
C SER A 55 -4.23 5.45 -7.94
N ILE A 56 -4.21 5.67 -9.26
CA ILE A 56 -4.61 4.65 -10.24
C ILE A 56 -3.73 3.41 -10.11
N ILE A 57 -2.40 3.57 -10.08
CA ILE A 57 -1.47 2.43 -9.93
C ILE A 57 -1.71 1.70 -8.61
N ALA A 58 -1.93 2.43 -7.52
CA ALA A 58 -2.22 1.84 -6.22
C ALA A 58 -3.54 1.04 -6.23
N ALA A 59 -4.57 1.52 -6.92
CA ALA A 59 -5.86 0.83 -7.04
C ALA A 59 -5.80 -0.42 -7.93
N GLU A 60 -4.99 -0.39 -8.98
CA GLU A 60 -4.76 -1.52 -9.89
C GLU A 60 -3.86 -2.60 -9.26
N THR A 61 -3.00 -2.24 -8.31
CA THR A 61 -2.09 -3.19 -7.67
C THR A 61 -2.82 -4.05 -6.65
N SER A 62 -2.93 -5.35 -6.95
CA SER A 62 -3.50 -6.33 -6.03
C SER A 62 -2.42 -7.18 -5.37
N ALA A 63 -2.74 -7.76 -4.20
CA ALA A 63 -1.87 -8.74 -3.55
C ALA A 63 -1.64 -9.97 -4.45
N ALA A 64 -2.66 -10.38 -5.21
CA ALA A 64 -2.56 -11.49 -6.15
C ALA A 64 -1.51 -11.24 -7.23
N THR A 65 -1.48 -10.05 -7.82
CA THR A 65 -0.45 -9.67 -8.80
C THR A 65 0.92 -9.63 -8.13
N PHE A 66 1.01 -9.01 -6.95
CA PHE A 66 2.27 -8.82 -6.24
C PHE A 66 2.96 -10.15 -5.88
N PHE A 67 2.20 -11.16 -5.42
CA PHE A 67 2.73 -12.50 -5.13
C PHE A 67 2.78 -13.42 -6.36
N GLY A 68 1.82 -13.26 -7.28
CA GLY A 68 1.65 -14.14 -8.44
C GLY A 68 2.75 -13.96 -9.48
N THR A 69 3.08 -12.72 -9.85
CA THR A 69 4.11 -12.44 -10.87
C THR A 69 5.50 -13.03 -10.54
N PRO A 70 6.06 -12.90 -9.33
CA PRO A 70 7.33 -13.57 -9.00
C PRO A 70 7.17 -15.09 -8.90
N GLY A 71 6.01 -15.60 -8.47
CA GLY A 71 5.73 -17.04 -8.45
C GLY A 71 5.71 -17.66 -9.84
N GLU A 72 5.00 -17.03 -10.79
CA GLU A 72 4.98 -17.42 -12.20
C GLU A 72 6.36 -17.25 -12.84
N GLY A 73 7.08 -16.16 -12.54
CA GLY A 73 8.44 -15.95 -13.04
C GLY A 73 9.42 -17.03 -12.57
N PHE A 74 9.32 -17.47 -11.32
CA PHE A 74 10.11 -18.57 -10.79
C PHE A 74 9.73 -19.92 -11.43
N HIS A 75 8.45 -20.14 -11.74
CA HIS A 75 8.00 -21.39 -12.35
C HIS A 75 8.36 -21.47 -13.85
N GLU A 76 8.07 -20.42 -14.61
CA GLU A 76 8.13 -20.42 -16.09
C GLU A 76 9.45 -19.89 -16.64
N ARG A 77 10.15 -19.01 -15.92
CA ARG A 77 11.33 -18.27 -16.39
C ARG A 77 12.55 -18.42 -15.49
N ASN A 78 12.67 -19.57 -14.82
CA ASN A 78 13.83 -19.87 -13.99
C ASN A 78 15.12 -19.95 -14.85
N TYR A 79 15.82 -18.84 -15.02
CA TYR A 79 17.14 -18.79 -15.66
C TYR A 79 18.24 -19.47 -14.82
N THR A 80 17.89 -20.15 -13.73
CA THR A 80 18.82 -20.92 -12.86
C THR A 80 19.42 -22.16 -13.54
N TYR A 81 19.01 -22.49 -14.77
CA TYR A 81 19.57 -23.61 -15.56
C TYR A 81 20.09 -23.20 -16.95
N LEU A 82 20.75 -22.04 -17.03
CA LEU A 82 21.80 -21.80 -18.03
C LEU A 82 23.17 -21.78 -17.35
#